data_AF-X1FNH7-F1
#
_entry.id   AF-X1FNH7-F1
#
_cell.length_a   1.000
_cell.length_b   1.000
_cell.length_c   1.000
_cell.angle_alpha   90.00
_cell.angle_beta   90.00
_cell.angle_gamma   90.00
#
_symmetry.space_group_name_H-M   'P 1'
#
loop_
_entity.id
_entity.type
_entity.pdbx_description
1 polymer ?
#
loop_
_entity_poly.entity_id
_entity_poly.type
_entity_poly.pdbx_seq_one_letter_code
_entity_poly.pdbx_strand_id
1 'polypeptide(L)'
;FAPRVEDYIDQEKNVFRYRSINLTSKVKYPLPIPLSFKVKKVITEFNPDIVHIHHPFLLSSVAIMYGKKLGIPKILTLHTQYEDILVTTPLTSGL
;
A
#
# COMPACT_ATOMS: atom_id res chain seq x y z
N PHE A 1 -3.87 -0.86 -4.75
CA PHE A 1 -2.56 -0.45 -5.31
C PHE A 1 -1.78 -1.70 -5.70
N ALA A 2 -1.49 -1.89 -6.99
CA ALA A 2 -0.73 -3.04 -7.51
C ALA A 2 0.65 -2.59 -8.04
N PRO A 3 1.67 -3.47 -8.08
CA PRO A 3 2.95 -3.15 -8.71
C PRO A 3 2.74 -2.82 -10.20
N ARG A 4 3.58 -1.93 -10.73
CA ARG A 4 3.59 -1.63 -12.17
C ARG A 4 4.06 -2.89 -12.91
N VAL A 5 3.34 -3.25 -13.95
CA VAL A 5 3.73 -4.31 -14.89
C VAL A 5 4.21 -3.60 -16.16
N GLU A 6 5.34 -4.05 -16.71
CA GLU A 6 5.83 -3.55 -18.00
C GLU A 6 4.78 -3.84 -19.09
N ASP A 7 4.60 -2.88 -20.00
CA ASP A 7 3.61 -2.92 -21.08
C ASP A 7 2.11 -2.99 -20.68
N TYR A 8 1.80 -2.92 -19.37
CA TYR A 8 0.43 -2.81 -18.92
C TYR A 8 -0.01 -1.34 -18.76
N ILE A 9 -1.10 -1.00 -19.45
CA ILE A 9 -1.73 0.32 -19.36
C ILE A 9 -3.04 0.19 -18.59
N ASP A 10 -3.15 0.95 -17.50
CA ASP A 10 -4.36 1.04 -16.69
C ASP A 10 -5.53 1.53 -17.57
N GLN A 11 -6.58 0.71 -17.69
CA GLN A 11 -7.79 1.06 -18.45
C GLN A 11 -8.75 1.93 -17.62
N GLU A 12 -8.68 1.79 -16.30
CA GLU A 12 -9.57 2.46 -15.35
C GLU A 12 -9.00 3.84 -14.94
N LYS A 13 -9.87 4.85 -14.92
CA LYS A 13 -9.46 6.25 -14.68
C LYS A 13 -8.92 6.51 -13.27
N ASN A 14 -9.40 5.76 -12.28
CA ASN A 14 -9.10 5.99 -10.86
C ASN A 14 -8.02 5.05 -10.33
N VAL A 15 -7.10 4.61 -11.19
CA VAL A 15 -5.95 3.79 -10.79
C VAL A 15 -4.77 4.70 -10.47
N PHE A 16 -4.46 4.78 -9.18
CA PHE A 16 -3.29 5.50 -8.69
C PHE A 16 -2.24 4.50 -8.23
N ARG A 17 -0.97 4.76 -8.54
CA ARG A 17 0.17 3.93 -8.15
C ARG A 17 1.12 4.71 -7.26
N TYR A 18 1.54 4.11 -6.15
CA TYR A 18 2.58 4.69 -5.30
C TYR A 18 3.91 4.72 -6.06
N ARG A 19 4.71 5.76 -5.82
CA ARG A 19 6.13 5.69 -6.16
C ARG A 19 6.77 4.63 -5.28
N SER A 20 7.68 3.87 -5.85
CA SER A 20 8.37 2.81 -5.15
C SER A 20 9.84 2.74 -5.58
N ILE A 21 10.69 2.21 -4.71
CA ILE A 21 12.12 2.06 -4.93
C ILE A 21 12.47 0.58 -4.79
N ASN A 22 13.29 0.08 -5.71
CA ASN A 22 13.93 -1.22 -5.56
C ASN A 22 15.20 -1.03 -4.71
N LEU A 23 15.16 -1.41 -3.44
CA LEU A 23 16.30 -1.18 -2.54
C LEU A 23 17.49 -2.11 -2.84
N THR A 24 17.25 -3.38 -3.18
CA THR A 24 18.30 -4.36 -3.50
C THR A 24 17.75 -5.50 -4.36
N SER A 25 18.61 -6.25 -5.05
CA SER A 25 18.23 -7.49 -5.77
C SER A 25 17.72 -8.61 -4.85
N LYS A 26 17.89 -8.48 -3.52
CA LYS A 26 17.42 -9.47 -2.53
C LYS A 26 15.96 -9.24 -2.13
N VAL A 27 15.44 -8.02 -2.25
CA VAL A 27 14.03 -7.74 -1.98
C VAL A 27 13.25 -7.95 -3.27
N LYS A 28 12.46 -9.03 -3.34
CA LYS A 28 11.69 -9.41 -4.53
C LYS A 28 10.64 -8.37 -4.97
N TYR A 29 10.30 -7.41 -4.11
CA TYR A 29 9.24 -6.44 -4.38
C TYR A 29 9.68 -5.00 -4.10
N PRO A 30 9.32 -4.04 -4.96
CA PRO A 30 9.64 -2.63 -4.75
C PRO A 30 8.98 -2.11 -3.47
N LEU A 31 9.74 -1.42 -2.62
CA LEU A 31 9.18 -0.81 -1.41
C LEU A 31 8.46 0.50 -1.76
N PRO A 32 7.19 0.67 -1.33
CA PRO A 32 6.44 1.87 -1.59
C PRO A 32 6.94 3.03 -0.72
N ILE A 33 6.85 4.26 -1.24
CA ILE A 33 7.13 5.49 -0.49
C ILE A 33 5.79 6.00 0.10
N PRO A 34 5.54 5.82 1.40
CA PRO A 34 4.20 5.95 2.00
C PRO A 34 3.66 7.38 2.05
N LEU A 35 4.53 8.38 2.24
CA LEU A 35 4.14 9.78 2.39
C LEU A 35 4.54 10.58 1.15
N SER A 36 3.61 10.74 0.22
CA SER A 36 3.76 11.73 -0.85
C SER A 36 2.57 12.68 -0.87
N PHE A 37 2.82 13.95 -1.17
CA PHE A 37 1.77 14.95 -1.38
C PHE A 37 0.70 14.48 -2.38
N LYS A 38 1.10 13.63 -3.33
CA LYS A 38 0.21 13.02 -4.32
C LYS A 38 -0.88 12.16 -3.68
N VAL A 39 -0.57 11.37 -2.64
CA VAL A 39 -1.54 10.48 -1.99
C VAL A 39 -2.61 11.29 -1.26
N LYS A 40 -2.20 12.33 -0.52
CA LYS A 40 -3.15 13.26 0.12
C LYS A 40 -4.10 13.86 -0.90
N LYS A 41 -3.55 14.38 -2.00
CA LYS A 41 -4.32 15.01 -3.07
C LYS A 41 -5.33 14.03 -3.67
N VAL A 42 -4.87 12.84 -4.06
CA VAL A 42 -5.70 11.79 -4.63
C VAL A 42 -6.85 11.39 -3.70
N ILE A 43 -6.58 11.10 -2.42
CA ILE A 43 -7.64 10.66 -1.50
C ILE A 43 -8.66 11.78 -1.24
N THR A 44 -8.20 13.03 -1.15
CA THR A 44 -9.08 14.18 -0.92
C THR A 44 -9.93 14.50 -2.15
N GLU A 45 -9.35 14.43 -3.36
CA GLU A 45 -10.07 14.68 -4.62
C GLU A 45 -11.00 13.54 -5.00
N PHE A 46 -10.61 12.29 -4.75
CA PHE A 46 -11.45 11.13 -4.99
C PHE A 46 -12.62 11.05 -4.01
N ASN A 47 -12.44 11.54 -2.78
CA ASN A 47 -13.45 11.60 -1.72
C ASN A 47 -14.23 10.27 -1.53
N PRO A 48 -13.56 9.17 -1.16
CA PRO A 48 -14.20 7.86 -1.06
C PRO A 48 -15.12 7.76 0.14
N ASP A 49 -16.24 7.05 -0.01
CA ASP A 49 -17.13 6.67 1.10
C ASP A 49 -16.51 5.58 1.99
N ILE A 50 -15.58 4.80 1.45
CA ILE A 50 -14.93 3.70 2.17
C ILE A 50 -13.50 3.46 1.69
N VAL A 51 -12.62 3.10 2.62
CA VAL A 51 -11.25 2.67 2.32
C VAL A 51 -11.12 1.17 2.57
N HIS A 52 -10.99 0.39 1.50
CA HIS A 52 -10.73 -1.05 1.60
C HIS A 52 -9.23 -1.34 1.45
N ILE A 53 -8.69 -2.08 2.41
CA ILE A 53 -7.28 -2.38 2.58
C ILE A 53 -7.11 -3.89 2.49
N HIS A 54 -6.17 -4.36 1.66
CA HIS A 54 -5.97 -5.81 1.47
C HIS A 54 -4.72 -6.36 2.16
N HIS A 55 -3.79 -5.52 2.62
CA HIS A 55 -2.48 -5.97 3.13
C HIS A 55 -2.00 -5.05 4.27
N PRO A 56 -1.75 -5.54 5.50
CA PRO A 56 -1.39 -4.79 6.71
C PRO A 56 0.10 -4.36 6.73
N PHE A 57 0.61 -3.85 5.61
CA PHE A 57 1.98 -3.34 5.51
C PHE A 57 2.03 -1.80 5.53
N LEU A 58 3.18 -1.23 5.17
CA LEU A 58 3.47 0.20 5.21
C LEU A 58 2.40 1.10 4.53
N LEU A 59 1.68 0.60 3.52
CA LEU A 59 0.60 1.36 2.88
C LEU A 59 -0.71 1.36 3.67
N SER A 60 -0.93 0.36 4.54
CA SER A 60 -2.08 0.33 5.44
C SER A 60 -2.05 1.47 6.43
N SER A 61 -0.88 1.82 6.99
CA SER A 61 -0.78 2.92 7.95
C SER A 61 -1.19 4.26 7.32
N VAL A 62 -0.84 4.48 6.05
CA VAL A 62 -1.24 5.66 5.28
C VAL A 62 -2.76 5.69 5.06
N ALA A 63 -3.34 4.56 4.64
CA ALA A 63 -4.78 4.42 4.45
C ALA A 63 -5.56 4.64 5.76
N ILE A 64 -5.08 4.09 6.87
CA ILE A 64 -5.66 4.29 8.21
C ILE A 64 -5.54 5.75 8.66
N MET A 65 -4.38 6.38 8.45
CA MET A 65 -4.14 7.77 8.80
C MET A 65 -5.13 8.70 8.06
N TYR A 66 -5.26 8.56 6.74
CA TYR A 66 -6.17 9.40 5.96
C TYR A 66 -7.64 9.08 6.23
N GLY A 67 -8.00 7.81 6.38
CA GLY A 67 -9.37 7.43 6.77
C GLY A 67 -9.76 8.04 8.12
N LYS A 68 -8.86 8.01 9.12
CA LYS A 68 -9.08 8.68 10.41
C LYS A 68 -9.19 10.20 10.26
N LYS A 69 -8.29 10.82 9.48
CA LYS A 69 -8.25 12.28 9.30
C LYS A 69 -9.48 12.83 8.57
N LEU A 70 -10.03 12.07 7.64
CA LEU A 70 -11.14 12.48 6.78
C LEU A 70 -12.50 11.93 7.25
N GLY A 71 -12.54 11.16 8.33
CA GLY A 71 -13.78 10.57 8.84
C GLY A 71 -14.32 9.41 7.99
N ILE A 72 -13.48 8.78 7.17
CA ILE A 72 -13.88 7.74 6.23
C ILE A 72 -13.76 6.35 6.89
N PRO A 73 -14.79 5.50 6.84
CA PRO A 73 -14.73 4.10 7.26
C PRO A 73 -13.61 3.32 6.58
N LYS A 74 -12.97 2.40 7.32
CA LYS A 74 -11.87 1.56 6.80
C LYS A 74 -12.17 0.09 7.05
N ILE A 75 -12.01 -0.74 6.03
CA ILE A 75 -12.13 -2.20 6.09
C ILE A 75 -10.78 -2.80 5.73
N LEU A 76 -10.30 -3.75 6.55
CA LEU A 76 -9.10 -4.54 6.26
C LEU A 76 -9.52 -5.98 5.99
N THR A 77 -9.15 -6.50 4.82
CA THR A 77 -9.25 -7.93 4.50
C THR A 77 -7.86 -8.50 4.39
N LEU A 78 -7.56 -9.50 5.22
CA LEU A 78 -6.28 -10.20 5.23
C LEU A 78 -6.38 -11.39 4.29
N HIS A 79 -5.81 -11.28 3.09
CA HIS A 79 -5.82 -12.36 2.10
C HIS A 79 -4.62 -13.29 2.21
N THR A 80 -3.72 -13.04 3.16
CA THR A 80 -2.49 -13.81 3.35
C THR A 80 -2.41 -14.27 4.80
N GLN A 81 -1.98 -15.51 5.03
CA GLN A 81 -1.63 -15.99 6.37
C GLN A 81 -0.32 -15.30 6.78
N TYR A 82 -0.42 -14.22 7.55
CA TYR A 82 0.74 -13.42 7.96
C TYR A 82 1.67 -14.18 8.92
N GLU A 83 1.17 -15.22 9.58
CA GLU A 83 1.94 -16.13 10.43
C GLU A 83 3.18 -16.67 9.68
N ASP A 84 3.04 -17.04 8.41
CA ASP A 84 4.13 -17.60 7.60
C ASP A 84 5.09 -16.53 7.03
N ILE A 85 4.58 -15.33 6.75
CA ILE A 85 5.40 -14.26 6.15
C ILE A 85 6.36 -13.66 7.19
N LEU A 86 5.93 -13.50 8.44
CA LEU A 86 6.79 -12.98 9.51
C LEU A 86 8.01 -13.87 9.76
N VAL A 87 7.85 -15.19 9.57
CA VAL A 87 8.93 -16.18 9.72
C VAL A 87 9.93 -16.13 8.55
N THR A 88 9.50 -15.72 7.35
CA THR A 88 10.31 -15.83 6.12
C THR A 88 11.02 -14.53 5.71
N THR A 89 10.64 -13.37 6.25
CA THR A 89 11.42 -12.14 6.13
C THR A 89 12.56 -12.08 7.15
N PRO A 90 13.84 -11.94 6.72
CA PRO A 90 14.98 -11.81 7.64
C PRO A 90 15.07 -10.38 8.19
N LEU A 91 14.03 -9.95 8.90
CA LEU A 91 14.00 -8.69 9.66
C LEU A 91 14.13 -8.91 11.18
N THR A 92 14.27 -10.16 11.63
CA THR A 92 14.35 -10.52 13.06
C THR A 92 15.59 -11.34 13.43
N SER A 93 16.52 -11.62 12.52
CA SER A 93 17.76 -12.35 12.85
C SER A 93 18.89 -11.42 13.29
N GLY A 94 18.63 -10.49 14.22
CA GLY A 94 19.59 -9.48 14.63
C GLY A 94 19.23 -8.69 15.89
N LEU A 95 18.49 -9.30 16.83
CA LEU A 95 18.43 -8.89 18.24
C LEU A 95 18.81 -10.08 19.11
#